data_AF-A0A0S8GGH0-F1
#
_entry.id   AF-A0A0S8GGH0-F1
#
_cell.length_a   1.000
_cell.length_b   1.000
_cell.length_c   1.000
_cell.angle_alpha   90.00
_cell.angle_beta   90.00
_cell.angle_gamma   90.00
#
_symmetry.space_group_name_H-M   'P 1'
#
loop_
_entity.id
_entity.type
_entity.pdbx_description
1 polymer ?
#
loop_
_entity_poly.entity_id
_entity_poly.type
_entity_poly.pdbx_seq_one_letter_code
_entity_poly.pdbx_strand_id
1 'polypeptide(L)' 'MKRILLINPAYKESLHSNIKVLAIPPLNLAMIARYTPEHYDVRIVDEAVEELDYDTPADLV' A
#
# COMPACT_ATOMS: atom_id res chain seq x y z
N MET A 1 -1.72 -18.43 8.53
CA MET A 1 -0.86 -17.88 7.46
C MET A 1 -0.24 -16.60 7.98
N LYS A 2 1.00 -16.27 7.57
CA LYS A 2 1.67 -15.03 7.99
C LYS A 2 1.20 -13.88 7.09
N ARG A 3 1.00 -12.69 7.67
CA ARG A 3 0.41 -11.53 6.98
C ARG A 3 1.47 -10.50 6.59
N ILE A 4 1.44 -10.06 5.34
CA ILE A 4 2.32 -9.03 4.79
C ILE A 4 1.45 -7.85 4.36
N LEU A 5 1.79 -6.65 4.85
CA LEU A 5 1.12 -5.40 4.51
C LEU A 5 2.01 -4.55 3.63
N LEU A 6 1.71 -4.46 2.33
CA LEU A 6 2.44 -3.61 1.39
C LEU A 6 1.79 -2.22 1.34
N ILE A 7 2.55 -1.18 1.67
CA ILE A 7 2.03 0.20 1.73
C ILE A 7 2.61 1.02 0.58
N ASN A 8 1.76 1.68 -0.20
CA ASN A 8 2.12 2.78 -1.08
C ASN A 8 1.89 4.11 -0.32
N PRO A 9 2.94 4.72 0.26
CA PRO A 9 2.77 5.93 1.04
C PRO A 9 2.46 7.12 0.14
N ALA A 10 1.61 8.04 0.61
CA ALA A 10 1.30 9.27 -0.10
C ALA A 10 2.01 10.45 0.59
N TYR A 11 2.85 11.16 -0.16
CA TYR A 11 3.47 12.39 0.33
C TYR A 11 2.40 13.47 0.51
N LYS A 12 2.07 13.79 1.77
CA LYS A 12 1.17 14.89 2.16
C LYS A 12 1.91 16.23 2.35
N GLU A 13 3.03 16.47 1.65
CA GLU A 13 3.78 17.73 1.80
C GLU A 13 3.38 18.83 0.81
N SER A 14 3.05 19.97 1.40
CA SER A 14 2.68 21.28 0.86
C SER A 14 1.21 21.45 0.43
N LEU A 15 0.51 22.31 1.19
CA LEU A 15 -0.81 22.91 0.94
C LEU A 15 -0.96 23.63 -0.43
N HIS A 16 0.05 23.58 -1.31
CA HIS A 16 0.09 24.36 -2.55
C HIS A 16 0.32 23.55 -3.83
N SER A 17 0.61 22.25 -3.76
CA SER A 17 0.67 21.42 -4.96
C SER A 17 -0.69 20.76 -5.21
N ASN A 18 -1.56 21.42 -5.95
CA ASN A 18 -2.78 20.86 -6.57
C ASN A 18 -2.47 19.78 -7.64
N ILE A 19 -1.35 19.07 -7.49
CA ILE A 19 -1.07 17.90 -8.31
C ILE A 19 -1.90 16.80 -7.66
N LYS A 20 -3.10 16.58 -8.20
CA LYS A 20 -3.73 15.26 -8.15
C LYS A 20 -2.68 14.33 -8.72
N VAL A 21 -1.87 13.72 -7.85
CA VAL A 21 -1.03 12.59 -8.20
C VAL A 21 -1.98 11.67 -8.94
N LEU A 22 -1.72 11.47 -10.23
CA LEU A 22 -2.54 10.62 -11.06
C LEU A 22 -2.71 9.33 -10.25
N ALA A 23 -3.95 8.95 -9.94
CA ALA A 23 -4.30 7.80 -9.12
C ALA A 23 -3.97 6.50 -9.87
N ILE A 24 -2.68 6.36 -10.21
CA ILE A 24 -2.11 5.24 -10.91
C ILE A 24 -1.91 4.19 -9.83
N PRO A 25 -2.58 3.03 -9.96
CA PRO A 25 -2.44 1.98 -8.98
C PRO A 25 -0.97 1.54 -8.87
N PRO A 26 -0.48 1.18 -7.68
CA PRO A 26 0.92 0.84 -7.46
C PRO A 26 1.26 -0.52 -8.06
N LEU A 27 1.50 -0.55 -9.38
CA LEU A 27 1.73 -1.77 -10.15
C LEU A 27 2.87 -2.63 -9.57
N ASN A 28 3.94 -1.99 -9.08
CA ASN A 28 5.06 -2.70 -8.46
C ASN A 28 4.62 -3.50 -7.21
N LEU A 29 3.71 -2.96 -6.39
CA LEU A 29 3.20 -3.69 -5.22
C LEU A 29 2.30 -4.86 -5.63
N ALA A 30 1.48 -4.68 -6.68
CA ALA A 30 0.69 -5.78 -7.24
C ALA A 30 1.59 -6.91 -7.79
N MET A 31 2.72 -6.57 -8.42
CA MET A 31 3.71 -7.54 -8.88
C MET A 31 4.36 -8.30 -7.72
N ILE A 32 4.76 -7.60 -6.64
CA ILE A 32 5.32 -8.23 -5.44
C ILE A 32 4.28 -9.17 -4.81
N ALA A 33 3.04 -8.72 -4.66
CA ALA A 33 1.95 -9.54 -4.12
C ALA A 33 1.74 -10.81 -4.95
N ARG A 34 1.80 -10.72 -6.29
CA ARG A 34 1.68 -11.87 -7.19
C ARG A 34 2.82 -12.88 -7.05
N TYR A 35 4.05 -12.43 -6.85
CA TYR A 35 5.21 -13.31 -6.69
C TYR A 35 5.44 -13.77 -5.24
N THR A 36 4.67 -13.23 -4.29
CA THR A 36 4.72 -13.70 -2.91
C THR A 36 4.11 -15.11 -2.84
N PRO A 37 4.78 -16.07 -2.15
CA PRO A 37 4.25 -17.43 -2.02
C PRO A 37 2.84 -17.49 -1.43
N GLU A 38 2.01 -18.41 -1.93
CA GLU A 38 0.58 -18.53 -1.56
C GLU A 38 0.32 -18.80 -0.07
N HIS A 39 1.33 -19.23 0.69
CA HIS A 39 1.21 -19.45 2.14
C HIS A 39 1.26 -18.16 2.97
N TYR A 40 1.52 -17.01 2.33
CA TYR A 40 1.37 -15.69 2.92
C TYR A 40 0.06 -15.05 2.49
N ASP A 41 -0.52 -14.29 3.42
CA ASP A 41 -1.66 -13.41 3.14
C ASP A 41 -1.12 -11.99 2.88
N VAL A 42 -1.37 -11.45 1.68
CA VAL A 42 -0.83 -10.16 1.25
C VAL A 42 -1.96 -9.15 1.08
N ARG A 43 -1.84 -8.03 1.78
CA ARG A 43 -2.72 -6.87 1.63
C ARG A 43 -1.91 -5.69 1.08
N ILE A 44 -2.49 -4.95 0.13
CA ILE A 44 -1.94 -3.70 -0.38
C ILE A 44 -2.80 -2.57 0.16
N VAL A 45 -2.17 -1.52 0.68
CA VAL A 45 -2.81 -0.26 1.09
C VAL A 45 -2.19 0.87 0.28
N ASP A 46 -3.02 1.69 -0.35
CA ASP A 46 -2.60 2.87 -1.09
C ASP A 46 -3.09 4.13 -0.38
N GLU A 47 -2.18 4.89 0.22
CA GLU A 47 -2.53 6.09 0.99
C GLU A 47 -3.07 7.23 0.12
N ALA A 48 -2.90 7.15 -1.20
CA ALA A 48 -3.53 8.08 -2.12
C ALA A 48 -5.03 7.79 -2.33
N VAL A 49 -5.51 6.61 -1.91
CA VAL A 49 -6.88 6.11 -2.09
C VAL A 49 -7.61 5.92 -0.76
N GLU A 50 -6.93 5.41 0.26
CA GLU A 50 -7.50 5.14 1.59
C GLU A 50 -6.55 5.59 2.72
N GLU A 51 -7.07 5.81 3.92
CA GLU A 51 -6.22 6.10 5.09
C GLU A 51 -5.61 4.81 5.65
N LEU A 52 -4.36 4.89 6.12
CA LEU A 52 -3.69 3.77 6.77
C LEU A 52 -4.29 3.51 8.16
N ASP A 53 -4.83 2.31 8.35
CA ASP A 53 -5.26 1.80 9.66
C ASP A 53 -4.07 1.15 10.40
N TYR A 54 -3.57 1.82 11.44
CA TYR A 54 -2.44 1.36 12.24
C TYR A 54 -2.73 0.11 13.08
N ASP A 55 -4.00 -0.22 13.30
CA ASP A 55 -4.41 -1.41 14.04
C ASP A 55 -4.59 -2.63 13.12
N THR A 56 -4.35 -2.46 11.80
CA THR A 56 -4.41 -3.56 10.84
C THR A 56 -3.40 -4.65 11.23
N PRO A 57 -3.86 -5.90 11.45
CA PRO A 57 -2.96 -6.98 11.86
C PRO A 57 -1.96 -7.37 10.75
N ALA A 58 -0.68 -7.17 11.00
CA ALA A 58 0.41 -7.55 10.09
C ALA A 58 1.54 -8.26 10.84
N ASP A 59 2.17 -9.25 10.21
CA ASP A 59 3.41 -9.89 10.72
C ASP A 59 4.66 -9.24 10.08
N LEU A 60 4.49 -8.60 8.92
CA LEU A 60 5.49 -7.84 8.18
C LEU A 60 4.82 -6.64 7.48
N VAL A 61 5.50 -5.49 7.48
CA VAL A 61 5.12 -4.26 6.76
C VAL A 61 6.24 -3.89 5.81
#